data_AF-A0ABD0P855-F1
#
_entry.id   AF-A0ABD0P855-F1
#
_cell.length_a   1.000
_cell.length_b   1.000
_cell.length_c   1.000
_cell.angle_alpha   90.00
_cell.angle_beta   90.00
_cell.angle_gamma   90.00
#
_symmetry.space_group_name_H-M   'P 1'
#
loop_
_entity.id
_entity.type
_entity.pdbx_description
1 polymer ?
#
loop_
_entity_poly.entity_id
_entity_poly.type
_entity_poly.pdbx_seq_one_letter_code
_entity_poly.pdbx_strand_id
1 'polypeptide(L)' 'AAYELDLTDQNNNGFLNQDFLVWMRRSALPQFRKLYRRITEGDYAAGLPAGNYSLTVNYSILLMKVK' A
#
# COMPACT_ATOMS: atom_id res chain seq x y z
N ALA A 1 18.22 -9.49 -0.36
CA ALA A 1 18.34 -9.83 -1.79
C ALA A 1 17.24 -9.12 -2.61
N ALA A 2 17.32 -9.09 -3.95
CA ALA A 2 16.36 -8.33 -4.78
C ALA A 2 14.88 -8.82 -4.70
N TYR A 3 14.63 -10.00 -4.14
CA TYR A 3 13.31 -10.61 -3.99
C TYR A 3 12.69 -10.48 -2.58
N GLU A 4 13.44 -9.93 -1.61
CA GLU A 4 12.99 -9.72 -0.24
C GLU A 4 12.26 -8.38 -0.14
N LEU A 5 10.96 -8.42 -0.39
CA LEU A 5 10.06 -7.26 -0.37
C LEU A 5 9.33 -7.10 0.96
N ASP A 6 9.15 -8.20 1.71
CA ASP A 6 8.54 -8.23 3.04
C ASP A 6 9.44 -9.05 3.99
N LEU A 7 10.02 -8.38 4.98
CA LEU A 7 10.90 -9.02 5.96
C LEU A 7 10.13 -9.70 7.10
N THR A 8 8.81 -9.46 7.20
CA THR A 8 7.96 -9.94 8.28
C THR A 8 7.12 -11.14 7.89
N ASP A 9 6.76 -11.26 6.62
CA ASP A 9 6.00 -12.38 6.08
C ASP A 9 6.71 -13.02 4.87
N GLN A 10 7.22 -14.22 5.06
CA GLN A 10 7.90 -14.98 4.00
C GLN A 10 6.97 -15.32 2.83
N ASN A 11 5.65 -15.43 3.07
CA ASN A 11 4.66 -15.70 2.03
C ASN A 11 4.31 -14.47 1.18
N ASN A 12 4.76 -13.27 1.60
CA ASN A 12 4.49 -12.00 0.92
C ASN A 12 5.73 -11.44 0.19
N ASN A 13 6.51 -12.30 -0.47
CA ASN A 13 7.77 -11.95 -1.13
C ASN A 13 7.79 -12.22 -2.64
N GLY A 14 8.80 -11.69 -3.33
CA GLY A 14 8.99 -11.86 -4.76
C GLY A 14 7.76 -11.49 -5.58
N PHE A 15 7.39 -12.33 -6.55
CA PHE A 15 6.24 -12.09 -7.43
C PHE A 15 4.87 -12.31 -6.75
N LEU A 16 4.84 -12.94 -5.57
CA LEU A 16 3.62 -13.15 -4.80
C LEU A 16 3.31 -11.99 -3.85
N ASN A 17 4.23 -11.04 -3.71
CA ASN A 17 4.03 -9.86 -2.87
C ASN A 17 2.76 -9.11 -3.29
N GLN A 18 1.86 -8.90 -2.32
CA GLN A 18 0.53 -8.34 -2.56
C GLN A 18 0.58 -6.91 -3.08
N ASP A 19 1.46 -6.06 -2.53
CA ASP A 19 1.61 -4.67 -2.95
C ASP A 19 2.12 -4.59 -4.40
N PHE A 20 3.07 -5.45 -4.76
CA PHE A 20 3.57 -5.59 -6.13
C PHE A 20 2.47 -6.04 -7.08
N LEU A 21 1.69 -7.07 -6.73
CA LEU A 21 0.57 -7.55 -7.54
C LEU A 21 -0.49 -6.46 -7.76
N VAL A 22 -0.81 -5.67 -6.73
CA VAL A 22 -1.73 -4.53 -6.84
C VAL A 22 -1.17 -3.46 -7.77
N TRP A 23 0.14 -3.19 -7.71
CA TRP A 23 0.80 -2.25 -8.60
C TRP A 23 0.73 -2.69 -10.07
N MET A 24 1.03 -3.97 -10.33
CA MET A 24 1.09 -4.53 -11.69
C MET A 24 -0.28 -4.61 -12.40
N ARG A 25 -1.39 -4.59 -11.65
CA ARG A 25 -2.74 -4.50 -12.24
C ARG A 25 -2.93 -3.12 -12.90
N ARG A 26 -2.87 -3.04 -14.22
CA ARG A 26 -3.03 -1.77 -14.95
C ARG A 26 -4.38 -1.12 -14.65
N SER A 27 -4.35 0.19 -14.39
CA SER A 27 -5.55 1.01 -14.25
C SER A 27 -5.94 1.58 -15.62
N ALA A 28 -7.25 1.65 -15.89
CA ALA A 28 -7.75 2.13 -17.17
C ALA A 28 -7.71 3.67 -17.30
N LEU A 29 -7.65 4.39 -16.18
CA LEU A 29 -7.68 5.86 -16.12
C LEU A 29 -6.30 6.43 -15.73
N PRO A 30 -5.94 7.64 -16.20
CA PRO A 30 -4.68 8.29 -15.84
C PRO A 30 -4.64 8.77 -14.38
N GLN A 31 -5.80 9.10 -13.79
CA GLN A 31 -5.93 9.32 -12.35
C GLN A 31 -6.56 8.07 -11.73
N PHE A 32 -5.76 7.34 -10.96
CA PHE A 32 -6.19 6.10 -10.33
C PHE A 32 -5.74 6.05 -8.87
N ARG A 33 -6.41 5.20 -8.11
CA ARG A 33 -6.02 4.82 -6.75
C ARG A 33 -5.78 3.32 -6.73
N LYS A 34 -4.83 2.88 -5.94
CA LYS A 34 -4.53 1.46 -5.70
C LYS A 34 -4.65 1.17 -4.21
N LEU A 35 -5.12 -0.02 -3.88
CA LEU A 35 -5.24 -0.45 -2.49
C LEU A 35 -3.85 -0.59 -1.88
N TYR A 36 -3.62 0.00 -0.70
CA TYR A 36 -2.38 -0.17 0.04
C TYR A 36 -2.58 -1.12 1.23
N ARG A 37 -3.47 -0.76 2.17
CA ARG A 37 -3.80 -1.60 3.34
C ARG A 37 -5.28 -1.52 3.66
N ARG A 38 -5.78 -2.52 4.39
CA ARG A 38 -7.17 -2.61 4.85
C ARG A 38 -7.18 -2.88 6.36
N ILE A 39 -8.09 -2.24 7.07
CA ILE A 39 -8.33 -2.46 8.49
C ILE A 39 -9.65 -3.25 8.56
N THR A 40 -9.60 -4.56 8.84
CA THR A 40 -10.81 -5.40 8.78
C THR A 40 -11.21 -6.04 10.10
N GLU A 41 -10.31 -6.11 11.08
CA GLU A 41 -10.49 -6.98 12.24
C GLU A 41 -9.96 -6.33 13.52
N GLY A 42 -10.40 -6.84 14.67
CA GLY A 42 -9.99 -6.37 16.00
C GLY A 42 -10.73 -5.12 16.46
N ASP A 43 -10.01 -4.23 17.14
CA ASP A 43 -10.53 -3.05 17.84
C ASP A 43 -11.23 -2.02 16.92
N TYR A 44 -11.08 -2.17 15.60
CA TYR A 44 -11.64 -1.28 14.59
C TYR A 44 -12.81 -1.89 13.81
N ALA A 45 -13.42 -2.98 14.30
CA ALA A 45 -14.55 -3.62 13.65
C ALA A 45 -15.76 -2.67 13.45
N ALA A 46 -15.97 -1.73 14.38
CA ALA A 46 -17.00 -0.69 14.29
C ALA A 46 -16.53 0.57 13.54
N GLY A 47 -15.32 0.56 13.00
CA GLY A 47 -14.68 1.70 12.35
C GLY A 47 -13.66 2.41 13.25
N LEU A 48 -13.05 3.46 12.68
CA LEU A 48 -12.09 4.30 13.38
C LEU A 48 -12.84 5.23 14.35
N PRO A 49 -12.51 5.25 15.65
CA PRO A 49 -13.16 6.13 16.63
C PRO A 49 -12.89 7.61 16.36
N ALA A 50 -13.65 8.51 16.96
CA ALA A 50 -13.37 9.94 16.87
C ALA A 50 -12.06 10.26 17.62
N GLY A 51 -11.15 10.99 16.97
CA GLY A 51 -9.86 11.34 17.56
C GLY A 51 -8.89 11.94 16.54
N ASN A 52 -7.70 12.27 17.00
CA ASN A 52 -6.63 12.80 16.15
C ASN A 52 -5.80 11.66 15.57
N TYR A 53 -5.66 11.64 14.25
CA TYR A 53 -4.88 10.66 13.51
C TYR A 53 -3.67 11.33 12.84
N SER A 54 -2.52 10.66 12.89
CA SER A 54 -1.31 11.06 12.18
C SER A 54 -0.92 9.99 11.18
N LEU A 55 -0.61 10.39 9.94
CA LEU A 55 -0.08 9.51 8.91
C LEU A 55 1.35 9.92 8.57
N THR A 56 2.29 9.01 8.79
CA THR A 56 3.69 9.20 8.40
C THR A 56 3.94 8.53 7.05
N VAL A 57 4.40 9.29 6.06
CA VAL A 57 4.70 8.79 4.72
C VAL A 57 6.18 8.99 4.41
N ASN A 58 6.85 7.94 3.94
CA ASN A 58 8.20 8.05 3.40
C ASN A 58 8.11 8.42 1.91
N TYR A 59 8.55 9.62 1.56
CA TYR A 59 8.53 10.12 0.18
C TYR A 59 9.69 9.55 -0.64
N SER A 60 9.50 8.36 -1.19
CA SER A 60 10.51 7.64 -2.00
C SER A 60 10.29 7.73 -3.51
N ILE A 61 9.08 8.09 -3.96
CA ILE A 61 8.74 8.18 -5.38
C ILE A 61 8.71 9.65 -5.80
N LEU A 62 9.54 9.99 -6.79
CA LEU A 62 9.55 11.34 -7.35
C LEU A 62 8.40 11.50 -8.35
N LEU A 63 7.47 12.39 -8.04
CA LEU A 63 6.46 12.83 -8.99
C LEU A 63 6.94 14.12 -9.65
N MET A 64 7.51 14.02 -10.84
CA MET A 64 7.75 15.18 -11.69
C MET A 64 6.51 15.40 -12.58
N LYS A 65 5.77 16.48 -12.34
CA LYS A 65 4.86 17.02 -13.36
C LYS A 65 5.60 18.10 -14.14
N VAL A 66 6.03 17.77 -15.36
CA VAL A 66 6.41 18.79 -16.33
C VAL A 66 5.14 19.54 -16.71
N LYS A 67 5.19 20.87 -16.60
CA LYS A 67 4.09 21.77 -16.89
C LYS A 67 3.86 21.89 -18.40
#